data_AF-A0A1Y3NB04-F1
#
_entry.id   AF-A0A1Y3NB04-F1
#
_cell.length_a   1.000
_cell.length_b   1.000
_cell.length_c   1.000
_cell.angle_alpha   90.00
_cell.angle_beta   90.00
_cell.angle_gamma   90.00
#
_symmetry.space_group_name_H-M   'P 1'
#
loop_
_entity.id
_entity.type
_entity.pdbx_description
1 polymer ?
#
loop_
_entity_poly.entity_id
_entity_poly.type
_entity_poly.pdbx_seq_one_letter_code
_entity_poly.pdbx_strand_id
1 'polypeptide(L)'
;LMQQFLSEILECLFTNDINLKTASFDVLYVILEQGLVHPLKCVPYVVAFETCTEKTLRDRAIKLHKSLTEKHASFIHSKNSICVYKTYEYQLMLFGNDEKKIKGYRVYNNEYVEALLTPMFNIIRDKRNKRNEFLTNLVKACDQREKTFNRYYSRYIIENLATLEYKTQEEILLVIYRIQPILAEQGQTLLEYVDHYKEKNYGYTKMSDKGTFFSHINLK
;
A
#
# COMPACT_ATOMS: atom_id res chain seq x y z
N LEU A 1 25.83 -22.43 4.90
CA LEU A 1 26.26 -21.11 5.38
C LEU A 1 25.32 -19.98 4.93
N MET A 2 25.18 -19.69 3.64
CA MET A 2 24.39 -18.52 3.18
C MET A 2 22.89 -18.56 3.55
N GLN A 3 22.28 -19.74 3.58
CA GLN A 3 20.88 -19.88 4.01
C GLN A 3 20.67 -19.62 5.51
N GLN A 4 21.72 -19.77 6.33
CA GLN A 4 21.65 -19.58 7.78
C GLN A 4 21.60 -18.08 8.12
N PHE A 5 22.39 -17.26 7.42
CA PHE A 5 22.47 -15.81 7.64
C PHE A 5 21.48 -14.99 6.81
N LEU A 6 20.59 -15.67 6.07
CA LEU A 6 19.68 -15.00 5.15
C LEU A 6 18.75 -14.03 5.90
N SER A 7 18.24 -14.44 7.07
CA SER A 7 17.32 -13.60 7.85
C SER A 7 17.99 -12.29 8.26
N GLU A 8 19.22 -12.38 8.76
CA GLU A 8 20.04 -11.25 9.21
C GLU A 8 20.40 -10.33 8.04
N ILE A 9 20.77 -10.89 6.88
CA ILE A 9 21.00 -10.10 5.66
C ILE A 9 19.73 -9.33 5.26
N LEU A 10 18.57 -9.98 5.32
CA LEU A 10 17.29 -9.37 4.96
C LEU A 10 16.87 -8.30 5.98
N GLU A 11 17.22 -8.45 7.25
CA GLU A 11 17.04 -7.40 8.27
C GLU A 11 17.97 -6.20 8.03
N CYS A 12 19.24 -6.43 7.67
CA CYS A 12 20.19 -5.36 7.36
C CYS A 12 19.82 -4.54 6.12
N LEU A 13 18.94 -5.05 5.25
CA LEU A 13 18.36 -4.26 4.15
C LEU A 13 17.41 -3.16 4.67
N PHE A 14 16.73 -3.41 5.80
CA PHE A 14 15.73 -2.51 6.36
C PHE A 14 16.37 -1.59 7.41
N THR A 15 17.31 -0.77 6.95
CA THR A 15 18.03 0.21 7.76
C THR A 15 18.07 1.59 7.08
N ASN A 16 18.36 2.64 7.84
CA ASN A 16 18.66 3.97 7.30
C ASN A 16 20.15 4.17 6.99
N ASP A 17 21.03 3.25 7.41
CA ASP A 17 22.46 3.27 7.03
C ASP A 17 22.64 2.85 5.58
N ILE A 18 23.09 3.79 4.74
CA ILE A 18 23.26 3.54 3.30
C ILE A 18 24.36 2.52 3.00
N ASN A 19 25.44 2.50 3.77
CA ASN A 19 26.56 1.59 3.53
C ASN A 19 26.13 0.16 3.85
N LEU A 20 25.49 -0.04 5.00
CA LEU A 20 24.98 -1.35 5.41
C LEU A 20 23.92 -1.86 4.44
N LYS A 21 22.99 -1.00 4.03
CA LYS A 21 21.95 -1.34 3.05
C LYS A 21 22.53 -1.74 1.70
N THR A 22 23.51 -0.97 1.20
CA THR A 22 24.15 -1.23 -0.09
C THR A 22 24.91 -2.56 -0.06
N ALA A 23 25.73 -2.78 0.98
CA ALA A 23 26.45 -4.03 1.15
C ALA A 23 25.51 -5.24 1.28
N SER A 24 24.43 -5.10 2.04
CA SER A 24 23.42 -6.16 2.21
C SER A 24 22.72 -6.48 0.89
N PHE A 25 22.41 -5.45 0.09
CA PHE A 25 21.81 -5.64 -1.23
C PHE A 25 22.77 -6.28 -2.22
N ASP A 26 24.06 -5.94 -2.18
CA ASP A 26 25.09 -6.60 -3.00
C ASP A 26 25.18 -8.10 -2.71
N VAL A 27 25.19 -8.46 -1.42
CA VAL A 27 25.17 -9.86 -0.99
C VAL A 27 23.89 -10.55 -1.47
N LEU A 28 22.72 -9.93 -1.27
CA LEU A 28 21.45 -10.48 -1.73
C LEU A 28 21.42 -10.70 -3.26
N TYR A 29 21.93 -9.73 -4.01
CA TYR A 29 22.01 -9.78 -5.47
C TYR A 29 22.84 -10.98 -5.93
N VAL A 30 24.03 -11.18 -5.36
CA VAL A 30 24.91 -12.31 -5.70
C VAL A 30 24.28 -13.65 -5.33
N ILE A 31 23.64 -13.74 -4.15
CA ILE A 31 22.93 -14.95 -3.71
C ILE A 31 21.87 -15.39 -4.73
N LEU A 32 21.09 -14.43 -5.23
CA LEU A 32 19.98 -14.69 -6.16
C LEU A 32 20.47 -14.99 -7.57
N GLU A 33 21.48 -14.27 -8.07
CA GLU A 33 22.07 -14.52 -9.38
C GLU A 33 22.75 -15.90 -9.46
N GLN A 34 23.40 -16.33 -8.38
CA GLN A 34 24.05 -17.63 -8.30
C GLN A 34 23.10 -18.78 -7.93
N GLY A 35 21.82 -18.50 -7.66
CA GLY A 35 20.83 -19.53 -7.30
C GLY A 35 21.10 -20.22 -5.95
N LEU A 36 21.85 -19.58 -5.04
CA LEU A 36 22.24 -20.17 -3.75
C LEU A 36 21.08 -20.29 -2.76
N VAL A 37 20.02 -19.51 -2.98
CA VAL A 37 18.81 -19.47 -2.16
C VAL A 37 17.59 -19.45 -3.08
N HIS A 38 16.54 -20.16 -2.68
CA HIS A 38 15.26 -20.12 -3.39
C HIS A 38 14.68 -18.69 -3.37
N PRO A 39 14.43 -18.05 -4.53
CA PRO A 39 14.08 -16.62 -4.61
C PRO A 39 12.86 -16.20 -3.79
N LEU A 40 11.92 -17.12 -3.55
CA LEU A 40 10.64 -16.86 -2.87
C LEU A 40 10.76 -16.12 -1.53
N LYS A 41 11.83 -16.38 -0.75
CA LYS A 41 12.04 -15.71 0.54
C LYS A 41 12.59 -14.29 0.38
N CYS A 42 13.27 -14.02 -0.73
CA CYS A 42 14.03 -12.80 -0.98
C CYS A 42 13.27 -11.78 -1.83
N VAL A 43 12.40 -12.26 -2.73
CA VAL A 43 11.67 -11.42 -3.70
C VAL A 43 10.92 -10.27 -3.04
N PRO A 44 10.19 -10.44 -1.91
CA PRO A 44 9.54 -9.31 -1.26
C PRO A 44 10.52 -8.18 -0.88
N TYR A 45 11.76 -8.51 -0.49
CA TYR A 45 12.79 -7.52 -0.14
C TYR A 45 13.39 -6.86 -1.38
N VAL A 46 13.59 -7.62 -2.47
CA VAL A 46 14.01 -7.05 -3.76
C VAL A 46 12.96 -6.05 -4.25
N VAL A 47 11.68 -6.42 -4.21
CA VAL A 47 10.58 -5.53 -4.63
C VAL A 47 10.46 -4.31 -3.72
N ALA A 48 10.63 -4.48 -2.41
CA ALA A 48 10.66 -3.34 -1.48
C ALA A 48 11.73 -2.31 -1.86
N PHE A 49 12.90 -2.77 -2.32
CA PHE A 49 14.01 -1.91 -2.73
C PHE A 49 13.75 -1.13 -4.03
N GLU A 50 12.76 -1.51 -4.83
CA GLU A 50 12.29 -0.69 -5.96
C GLU A 50 11.76 0.67 -5.48
N THR A 51 11.36 0.76 -4.20
CA THR A 51 10.85 2.01 -3.59
C THR A 51 11.92 2.79 -2.81
N CYS A 52 13.19 2.37 -2.85
CA CYS A 52 14.32 3.01 -2.14
C CYS A 52 14.49 4.50 -2.49
N THR A 53 15.08 5.31 -1.62
CA THR A 53 15.43 6.72 -1.89
C THR A 53 16.61 6.83 -2.84
N GLU A 54 17.52 5.85 -2.81
CA GLU A 54 18.70 5.82 -3.65
C GLU A 54 18.41 5.26 -5.03
N LYS A 55 18.65 6.07 -6.07
CA LYS A 55 18.36 5.71 -7.47
C LYS A 55 19.11 4.46 -7.91
N THR A 56 20.40 4.37 -7.60
CA THR A 56 21.24 3.24 -8.02
C THR A 56 20.74 1.91 -7.46
N LEU A 57 20.33 1.87 -6.18
CA LEU A 57 19.78 0.66 -5.56
C LEU A 57 18.42 0.30 -6.16
N ARG A 58 17.53 1.30 -6.37
CA ARG A 58 16.24 1.07 -7.03
C ARG A 58 16.42 0.45 -8.41
N ASP A 59 17.24 1.05 -9.26
CA ASP A 59 17.40 0.60 -10.66
C ASP A 59 17.92 -0.83 -10.72
N ARG A 60 18.84 -1.19 -9.81
CA ARG A 60 19.35 -2.56 -9.67
C ARG A 60 18.28 -3.53 -9.17
N ALA A 61 17.45 -3.12 -8.22
CA ALA A 61 16.33 -3.92 -7.71
C ALA A 61 15.29 -4.19 -8.80
N ILE A 62 14.91 -3.17 -9.58
CA ILE A 62 13.98 -3.30 -10.70
C ILE A 62 14.52 -4.27 -11.74
N LYS A 63 15.81 -4.15 -12.10
CA LYS A 63 16.47 -5.06 -13.04
C LYS A 63 16.48 -6.51 -12.53
N LEU A 64 16.81 -6.70 -11.26
CA LEU A 64 16.83 -8.01 -10.63
C LEU A 64 15.42 -8.63 -10.56
N HIS A 65 14.41 -7.86 -10.12
CA HIS A 65 13.03 -8.31 -10.08
C HIS A 65 12.54 -8.75 -11.46
N LYS A 66 12.78 -7.93 -12.50
CA LYS A 66 12.45 -8.28 -13.88
C LYS A 66 13.11 -9.60 -14.32
N SER A 67 14.40 -9.78 -14.08
CA SER A 67 15.12 -11.02 -14.42
C SER A 67 14.56 -12.24 -13.68
N LEU A 68 14.23 -12.10 -12.40
CA LEU A 68 13.60 -13.17 -11.62
C LEU A 68 12.20 -13.51 -12.15
N THR A 69 11.41 -12.53 -12.58
CA THR A 69 10.10 -12.76 -13.19
C THR A 69 10.23 -13.47 -14.54
N GLU A 70 11.19 -13.11 -15.37
CA GLU A 70 11.44 -13.78 -16.65
C GLU A 70 11.74 -15.28 -16.48
N LYS A 71 12.48 -15.65 -15.42
CA LYS A 71 12.81 -17.05 -15.11
C LYS A 71 11.71 -17.80 -14.36
N HIS A 72 10.93 -17.12 -13.51
CA HIS A 72 10.04 -17.77 -12.52
C HIS A 72 8.66 -17.09 -12.38
N ALA A 73 8.09 -16.58 -13.47
CA ALA A 73 6.88 -15.74 -13.50
C ALA A 73 5.74 -16.22 -12.58
N SER A 74 5.26 -17.46 -12.75
CA SER A 74 4.15 -18.00 -11.97
C SER A 74 4.39 -17.94 -10.46
N PHE A 75 5.61 -18.26 -10.02
CA PHE A 75 5.99 -18.25 -8.61
C PHE A 75 6.10 -16.83 -8.06
N ILE A 76 6.70 -15.91 -8.82
CA ILE A 76 6.83 -14.50 -8.42
C ILE A 76 5.45 -13.85 -8.30
N HIS A 77 4.57 -14.06 -9.29
CA HIS A 77 3.22 -13.49 -9.29
C HIS A 77 2.37 -13.98 -8.11
N SER A 78 2.55 -15.24 -7.67
CA SER A 78 1.87 -15.77 -6.47
C SER A 78 2.22 -15.01 -5.18
N LYS A 79 3.28 -14.20 -5.18
CA LYS A 79 3.74 -13.39 -4.05
C LYS A 79 3.45 -11.90 -4.20
N ASN A 80 2.75 -11.47 -5.24
CA ASN A 80 2.49 -10.05 -5.49
C ASN A 80 1.93 -9.32 -4.27
N SER A 81 0.89 -9.86 -3.61
CA SER A 81 0.29 -9.20 -2.43
C SER A 81 1.27 -9.05 -1.27
N ILE A 82 2.13 -10.06 -1.05
CA ILE A 82 3.18 -10.01 -0.02
C ILE A 82 4.25 -8.98 -0.41
N CYS A 83 4.63 -8.92 -1.69
CA CYS A 83 5.63 -7.97 -2.17
C CYS A 83 5.11 -6.53 -2.06
N VAL A 84 3.86 -6.27 -2.44
CA VAL A 84 3.22 -4.96 -2.28
C VAL A 84 3.23 -4.54 -0.81
N TYR A 85 2.80 -5.42 0.10
CA TYR A 85 2.86 -5.11 1.53
C TYR A 85 4.30 -4.85 2.01
N LYS A 86 5.28 -5.60 1.49
CA LYS A 86 6.70 -5.39 1.82
C LYS A 86 7.23 -4.03 1.39
N THR A 87 6.74 -3.47 0.28
CA THR A 87 7.06 -2.09 -0.11
C THR A 87 6.56 -1.08 0.93
N TYR A 88 5.35 -1.28 1.46
CA TYR A 88 4.79 -0.44 2.52
C TYR A 88 5.58 -0.57 3.83
N GLU A 89 5.93 -1.79 4.24
CA GLU A 89 6.78 -2.03 5.43
C GLU A 89 8.15 -1.32 5.30
N TYR A 90 8.73 -1.35 4.11
CA TYR A 90 10.00 -0.67 3.87
C TYR A 90 9.87 0.85 3.92
N GLN A 91 8.80 1.41 3.34
CA GLN A 91 8.51 2.84 3.49
C GLN A 91 8.30 3.21 4.97
N LEU A 92 7.57 2.39 5.74
CA LEU A 92 7.42 2.59 7.19
C LEU A 92 8.78 2.71 7.88
N MET A 93 9.70 1.78 7.61
CA MET A 93 11.05 1.82 8.16
C MET A 93 11.79 3.11 7.80
N LEU A 94 11.74 3.55 6.54
CA LEU A 94 12.41 4.78 6.09
C LEU A 94 11.90 6.03 6.81
N PHE A 95 10.61 6.07 7.17
CA PHE A 95 9.99 7.22 7.84
C PHE A 95 9.80 7.00 9.35
N GLY A 96 10.64 6.15 9.97
CA GLY A 96 10.66 5.97 11.42
C GLY A 96 9.38 5.34 12.00
N ASN A 97 8.73 4.48 11.22
CA ASN A 97 7.47 3.81 11.53
C ASN A 97 6.27 4.77 11.74
N ASP A 98 6.36 6.00 11.21
CA ASP A 98 5.25 6.94 11.22
C ASP A 98 4.33 6.71 10.00
N GLU A 99 3.28 5.91 10.21
CA GLU A 99 2.30 5.55 9.17
C GLU A 99 1.66 6.78 8.49
N LYS A 100 1.60 7.93 9.17
CA LYS A 100 1.00 9.15 8.62
C LYS A 100 1.85 9.79 7.54
N LYS A 101 3.17 9.56 7.53
CA LYS A 101 4.11 10.12 6.54
C LYS A 101 4.20 9.30 5.25
N ILE A 102 3.71 8.06 5.27
CA ILE A 102 3.87 7.14 4.14
C ILE A 102 2.99 7.55 2.98
N LYS A 103 3.59 7.64 1.80
CA LYS A 103 2.92 7.98 0.55
C LYS A 103 3.07 6.86 -0.47
N GLY A 104 2.04 6.63 -1.27
CA GLY A 104 2.03 5.70 -2.41
C GLY A 104 2.74 6.21 -3.67
N TYR A 105 3.31 7.40 -3.61
CA TYR A 105 3.98 8.03 -4.75
C TYR A 105 5.21 8.80 -4.30
N ARG A 106 6.04 9.17 -5.27
CA ARG A 106 7.18 10.06 -5.12
C ARG A 106 7.06 11.24 -6.07
N VAL A 107 7.65 12.36 -5.66
CA VAL A 107 7.68 13.59 -6.45
C VAL A 107 9.13 13.88 -6.81
N TYR A 108 9.41 14.07 -8.10
CA TYR A 108 10.72 14.45 -8.63
C TYR A 108 10.67 15.92 -9.04
N ASN A 109 11.61 16.71 -8.53
CA ASN A 109 11.80 18.13 -8.86
C ASN A 109 10.50 18.98 -8.79
N ASN A 110 9.54 18.59 -7.94
CA ASN A 110 8.20 19.21 -7.82
C ASN A 110 7.33 19.20 -9.10
N GLU A 111 7.69 18.44 -10.14
CA GLU A 111 6.98 18.46 -11.42
C GLU A 111 6.45 17.08 -11.81
N TYR A 112 7.23 16.02 -11.56
CA TYR A 112 6.87 14.67 -11.98
C TYR A 112 6.49 13.82 -10.77
N VAL A 113 5.32 13.18 -10.83
CA VAL A 113 4.81 12.29 -9.79
C VAL A 113 4.79 10.86 -10.32
N GLU A 114 5.39 9.93 -9.58
CA GLU A 114 5.48 8.52 -9.97
C GLU A 114 4.92 7.64 -8.84
N ALA A 115 4.08 6.67 -9.17
CA ALA A 115 3.61 5.68 -8.20
C ALA A 115 4.77 4.78 -7.77
N LEU A 116 4.85 4.44 -6.48
CA LEU A 116 5.93 3.56 -5.98
C LEU A 116 5.83 2.13 -6.52
N LEU A 117 4.63 1.68 -6.87
CA LEU A 117 4.37 0.36 -7.47
C LEU A 117 4.49 0.35 -9.00
N THR A 118 4.94 1.44 -9.63
CA THR A 118 5.14 1.52 -11.09
C THR A 118 6.02 0.38 -11.64
N PRO A 119 7.15 0.00 -11.02
CA PRO A 119 7.96 -1.10 -11.54
C PRO A 119 7.24 -2.44 -11.54
N MET A 120 6.56 -2.78 -10.43
CA MET A 120 5.74 -3.99 -10.35
C MET A 120 4.64 -4.00 -11.41
N PHE A 121 3.94 -2.88 -11.59
CA PHE A 121 2.87 -2.76 -12.56
C PHE A 121 3.39 -2.95 -13.99
N ASN A 122 4.53 -2.33 -14.33
CA ASN A 122 5.15 -2.46 -15.65
C ASN A 122 5.57 -3.89 -15.99
N ILE A 123 6.05 -4.67 -15.02
CA ILE A 123 6.43 -6.08 -15.24
C ILE A 123 5.24 -6.94 -15.67
N ILE A 124 4.03 -6.67 -15.17
CA ILE A 124 2.84 -7.47 -15.43
C ILE A 124 1.90 -6.86 -16.50
N ARG A 125 2.14 -5.62 -16.89
CA ARG A 125 1.21 -4.76 -17.65
C ARG A 125 0.73 -5.38 -18.96
N ASP A 126 1.63 -6.04 -19.68
CA ASP A 126 1.34 -6.65 -20.97
C ASP A 126 0.58 -7.99 -20.86
N LYS A 127 0.42 -8.53 -19.65
CA LYS A 127 -0.30 -9.77 -19.39
C LYS A 127 -1.67 -9.44 -18.80
N ARG A 128 -2.66 -9.16 -19.67
CA ARG A 128 -4.03 -8.74 -19.30
C ARG A 128 -4.59 -9.42 -18.05
N ASN A 129 -4.60 -10.76 -18.00
CA ASN A 129 -5.15 -11.49 -16.86
C ASN A 129 -4.38 -11.22 -15.56
N LYS A 130 -3.03 -11.17 -15.62
CA LYS A 130 -2.17 -10.92 -14.46
C LYS A 130 -2.21 -9.46 -14.01
N ARG A 131 -2.27 -8.53 -14.95
CA ARG A 131 -2.52 -7.11 -14.69
C ARG A 131 -3.86 -6.91 -14.00
N ASN A 132 -4.94 -7.50 -14.52
CA ASN A 132 -6.27 -7.36 -13.96
C ASN A 132 -6.37 -8.02 -12.57
N GLU A 133 -5.72 -9.17 -12.37
CA GLU A 133 -5.57 -9.82 -11.07
C GLU A 133 -4.84 -8.92 -10.06
N PHE A 134 -3.72 -8.31 -10.46
CA PHE A 134 -2.96 -7.39 -9.61
C PHE A 134 -3.78 -6.15 -9.21
N LEU A 135 -4.38 -5.45 -10.18
CA LEU A 135 -5.21 -4.27 -9.90
C LEU A 135 -6.41 -4.62 -9.00
N THR A 136 -7.05 -5.78 -9.24
CA THR A 136 -8.15 -6.27 -8.39
C THR A 136 -7.67 -6.53 -6.97
N ASN A 137 -6.50 -7.14 -6.80
CA ASN A 137 -5.93 -7.41 -5.47
C ASN A 137 -5.52 -6.13 -4.73
N LEU A 138 -5.03 -5.11 -5.45
CA LEU A 138 -4.77 -3.79 -4.86
C LEU A 138 -6.06 -3.17 -4.32
N VAL A 139 -7.12 -3.12 -5.13
CA VAL A 139 -8.41 -2.57 -4.69
C VAL A 139 -8.99 -3.38 -3.52
N LYS A 140 -8.88 -4.71 -3.56
CA LYS A 140 -9.32 -5.59 -2.48
C LYS A 140 -8.61 -5.30 -1.16
N ALA A 141 -7.31 -4.97 -1.18
CA ALA A 141 -6.57 -4.62 0.03
C ALA A 141 -7.10 -3.36 0.75
N CYS A 142 -7.90 -2.55 0.06
CA CYS A 142 -8.55 -1.35 0.62
C CYS A 142 -9.92 -1.64 1.26
N ASP A 143 -10.43 -2.86 1.15
CA ASP A 143 -11.72 -3.24 1.71
C ASP A 143 -11.61 -3.49 3.22
N GLN A 144 -12.42 -2.77 4.02
CA GLN A 144 -12.46 -2.87 5.48
C GLN A 144 -12.91 -4.25 5.98
N ARG A 145 -13.53 -5.06 5.11
CA ARG A 145 -13.92 -6.44 5.43
C ARG A 145 -12.74 -7.41 5.44
N GLU A 146 -11.62 -7.03 4.83
CA GLU A 146 -10.42 -7.87 4.84
C GLU A 146 -9.82 -7.90 6.24
N LYS A 147 -9.49 -9.10 6.73
CA LYS A 147 -8.87 -9.28 8.05
C LYS A 147 -7.55 -8.54 8.21
N THR A 148 -6.86 -8.30 7.09
CA THR A 148 -5.57 -7.61 7.02
C THR A 148 -5.74 -6.11 6.76
N PHE A 149 -6.95 -5.56 6.86
CA PHE A 149 -7.19 -4.15 6.60
C PHE A 149 -6.39 -3.26 7.55
N ASN A 150 -5.65 -2.31 6.99
CA ASN A 150 -5.02 -1.21 7.70
C ASN A 150 -5.30 0.07 6.90
N ARG A 151 -5.81 1.11 7.57
CA ARG A 151 -6.21 2.37 6.92
C ARG A 151 -5.06 3.09 6.22
N TYR A 152 -3.85 3.05 6.75
CA TYR A 152 -2.68 3.71 6.18
C TYR A 152 -2.08 2.91 5.02
N TYR A 153 -2.09 1.57 5.12
CA TYR A 153 -1.79 0.72 3.98
C TYR A 153 -2.81 0.91 2.86
N SER A 154 -4.11 0.96 3.17
CA SER A 154 -5.17 1.27 2.20
C SER A 154 -4.93 2.64 1.52
N ARG A 155 -4.60 3.68 2.29
CA ARG A 155 -4.21 4.99 1.73
C ARG A 155 -3.02 4.87 0.78
N TYR A 156 -1.95 4.17 1.19
CA TYR A 156 -0.78 3.92 0.36
C TYR A 156 -1.13 3.23 -0.96
N ILE A 157 -2.05 2.26 -0.95
CA ILE A 157 -2.52 1.57 -2.15
C ILE A 157 -3.37 2.48 -3.04
N ILE A 158 -4.30 3.25 -2.46
CA ILE A 158 -5.14 4.19 -3.21
C ILE A 158 -4.28 5.26 -3.89
N GLU A 159 -3.29 5.81 -3.19
CA GLU A 159 -2.35 6.77 -3.73
C GLU A 159 -1.53 6.20 -4.90
N ASN A 160 -1.10 4.93 -4.80
CA ASN A 160 -0.49 4.22 -5.93
C ASN A 160 -1.47 4.09 -7.11
N LEU A 161 -2.68 3.57 -6.86
CA LEU A 161 -3.70 3.37 -7.90
C LEU A 161 -4.07 4.69 -8.61
N ALA A 162 -4.11 5.80 -7.89
CA ALA A 162 -4.38 7.13 -8.44
C ALA A 162 -3.22 7.68 -9.29
N THR A 163 -1.99 7.24 -9.03
CA THR A 163 -0.77 7.76 -9.66
C THR A 163 -0.24 6.86 -10.77
N LEU A 164 -0.62 5.58 -10.80
CA LEU A 164 -0.20 4.65 -11.85
C LEU A 164 -0.57 5.20 -13.23
N GLU A 165 0.41 5.22 -14.13
CA GLU A 165 0.15 5.52 -15.53
C GLU A 165 -0.61 4.33 -16.12
N TYR A 166 -1.84 4.51 -16.59
CA TYR A 166 -2.61 3.46 -17.26
C TYR A 166 -2.46 3.57 -18.78
N LYS A 167 -2.31 2.45 -19.47
CA LYS A 167 -2.12 2.41 -20.94
C LYS A 167 -3.45 2.34 -21.68
N THR A 168 -4.45 1.71 -21.08
CA THR A 168 -5.76 1.51 -21.71
C THR A 168 -6.89 1.94 -20.77
N GLN A 169 -8.01 2.37 -21.37
CA GLN A 169 -9.21 2.73 -20.62
C GLN A 169 -9.76 1.55 -19.80
N GLU A 170 -9.61 0.33 -20.30
CA GLU A 170 -10.01 -0.90 -19.59
C GLU A 170 -9.38 -1.00 -18.20
N GLU A 171 -8.10 -0.64 -18.07
CA GLU A 171 -7.38 -0.73 -16.79
C GLU A 171 -8.00 0.19 -15.74
N ILE A 172 -8.30 1.43 -16.14
CA ILE A 172 -8.93 2.44 -15.29
C ILE A 172 -10.36 2.01 -14.95
N LEU A 173 -11.14 1.56 -15.94
CA LEU A 173 -12.51 1.11 -15.74
C LEU A 173 -12.58 -0.09 -14.80
N LEU A 174 -11.62 -1.01 -14.86
CA LEU A 174 -11.53 -2.12 -13.92
C LEU A 174 -11.35 -1.62 -12.49
N VAL A 175 -10.43 -0.67 -12.25
CA VAL A 175 -10.18 -0.12 -10.91
C VAL A 175 -11.45 0.58 -10.37
N ILE A 176 -12.08 1.41 -11.20
CA ILE A 176 -13.34 2.11 -10.85
C ILE A 176 -14.45 1.09 -10.53
N TYR A 177 -14.63 0.10 -11.39
CA TYR A 177 -15.65 -0.92 -11.21
C TYR A 177 -15.44 -1.73 -9.93
N ARG A 178 -14.18 -2.00 -9.55
CA ARG A 178 -13.85 -2.77 -8.34
C ARG A 178 -13.98 -1.94 -7.06
N ILE A 179 -13.71 -0.64 -7.10
CA ILE A 179 -13.80 0.22 -5.90
C ILE A 179 -15.25 0.64 -5.60
N GLN A 180 -16.11 0.70 -6.62
CA GLN A 180 -17.52 1.11 -6.49
C GLN A 180 -18.31 0.32 -5.43
N PRO A 181 -18.31 -1.03 -5.41
CA PRO A 181 -19.02 -1.80 -4.38
C PRO A 181 -18.50 -1.53 -2.97
N ILE A 182 -17.18 -1.41 -2.81
CA ILE A 182 -16.54 -1.11 -1.53
C ILE A 182 -17.03 0.25 -1.02
N LEU A 183 -17.05 1.26 -1.88
CA LEU A 183 -17.52 2.61 -1.55
C LEU A 183 -19.02 2.63 -1.23
N ALA A 184 -19.85 1.95 -2.01
CA ALA A 184 -21.30 1.93 -1.80
C ALA A 184 -21.67 1.35 -0.44
N GLU A 185 -21.07 0.22 -0.08
CA GLU A 185 -21.34 -0.48 1.19
C GLU A 185 -20.81 0.30 2.38
N GLN A 186 -19.52 0.70 2.34
CA GLN A 186 -18.92 1.46 3.44
C GLN A 186 -19.54 2.86 3.59
N GLY A 187 -19.90 3.50 2.47
CA GLY A 187 -20.57 4.79 2.45
C GLY A 187 -21.95 4.74 3.09
N GLN A 188 -22.72 3.68 2.82
CA GLN A 188 -24.03 3.47 3.45
C GLN A 188 -23.89 3.29 4.97
N THR A 189 -22.97 2.43 5.43
CA THR A 189 -22.72 2.23 6.87
C THR A 189 -22.29 3.53 7.56
N LEU A 190 -21.43 4.32 6.90
CA LEU A 190 -20.98 5.61 7.45
C LEU A 190 -22.12 6.63 7.51
N LEU A 191 -22.98 6.69 6.49
CA LEU A 191 -24.12 7.60 6.45
C LEU A 191 -25.09 7.30 7.60
N GLU A 192 -25.44 6.03 7.79
CA GLU A 192 -26.30 5.59 8.91
C GLU A 192 -25.70 5.97 10.27
N TYR A 193 -24.39 5.79 10.43
CA TYR A 193 -23.68 6.19 11.66
C TYR A 193 -23.74 7.72 11.89
N VAL A 194 -23.49 8.51 10.84
CA VAL A 194 -23.51 9.96 10.91
C VAL A 194 -24.91 10.49 11.23
N ASP A 195 -25.94 9.93 10.61
CA ASP A 195 -27.32 10.35 10.85
C ASP A 195 -27.79 9.99 12.26
N HIS A 196 -27.46 8.79 12.75
CA HIS A 196 -27.70 8.43 14.14
C HIS A 196 -26.99 9.38 15.12
N TYR A 197 -25.74 9.76 14.83
CA TYR A 197 -24.97 10.69 15.66
C TYR A 197 -25.58 12.10 15.67
N LYS A 198 -26.11 12.56 14.53
CA LYS A 198 -26.83 13.84 14.44
C LYS A 198 -28.11 13.81 15.27
N GLU A 199 -28.94 12.77 15.13
CA GLU A 199 -30.19 12.64 15.89
C GLU A 199 -29.94 12.68 17.41
N LYS A 200 -28.91 11.97 17.87
CA LYS A 200 -28.52 11.96 19.28
C LYS A 200 -28.08 13.33 19.77
N ASN A 201 -27.28 14.08 19.00
CA ASN A 201 -26.74 15.37 19.44
C ASN A 201 -27.71 16.55 19.26
N TYR A 202 -28.57 16.55 18.23
CA TYR A 202 -29.62 17.56 18.06
C TYR A 202 -30.84 17.32 18.95
N GLY A 203 -31.04 16.10 19.47
CA GLY A 203 -32.05 15.79 20.48
C GLY A 203 -31.82 16.46 21.83
N TYR A 204 -30.56 16.59 22.28
CA TYR A 204 -30.21 17.28 23.54
C TYR A 204 -30.34 18.81 23.45
N THR A 205 -30.14 19.40 22.26
CA THR A 205 -30.31 20.85 22.09
C THR A 205 -31.78 21.27 22.15
N LYS A 206 -32.72 20.45 21.65
CA LYS A 206 -34.17 20.75 21.75
C LYS A 206 -34.78 20.53 23.13
N MET A 207 -34.13 19.76 24.01
CA MET A 207 -34.62 19.53 25.38
C MET A 207 -34.12 20.57 26.39
N SER A 208 -33.03 21.30 26.10
CA SER A 208 -32.51 22.36 26.97
C SER A 208 -33.25 23.70 26.81
N ASP A 209 -33.90 23.94 25.67
CA ASP A 209 -34.65 25.19 25.41
C ASP A 209 -36.13 25.16 25.85
N LYS A 210 -36.63 24.05 26.40
CA LYS A 210 -38.02 23.94 26.91
C LYS A 210 -38.16 24.12 28.43
N GLY A 211 -37.11 24.59 29.10
CA GLY A 211 -37.01 24.65 30.56
C GLY A 211 -37.18 26.03 31.20
N THR A 212 -37.75 27.05 30.54
CA THR A 212 -37.97 28.36 31.19
C THR A 212 -39.10 29.17 30.57
N PHE A 213 -40.34 28.68 30.59
CA PHE A 213 -41.50 29.54 30.37
C PHE A 213 -42.73 28.86 30.97
N PHE A 214 -43.06 29.15 32.23
CA PHE A 214 -44.44 29.27 32.76
C PHE A 214 -44.39 29.81 34.20
N SER A 215 -44.72 31.10 34.33
CA SER A 215 -45.55 31.75 35.38
C SER A 215 -45.36 31.32 36.84
N HIS A 216 -44.83 32.12 37.76
CA HIS A 216 -45.48 33.32 38.32
C HIS A 216 -47.00 33.31 38.18
N ILE A 217 -47.70 32.64 39.11
CA ILE A 217 -48.96 33.09 39.76
C ILE A 217 -49.12 32.22 41.02
N ASN A 218 -49.00 32.85 42.19
CA ASN A 218 -49.88 32.52 43.31
C ASN A 218 -50.06 33.79 44.15
N LEU A 219 -51.22 34.40 43.94
CA LEU A 219 -51.83 35.41 44.80
C LEU A 219 -52.55 34.68 45.94
N LYS A 220 -51.99 34.72 47.14
CA LYS A 220 -52.62 35.08 48.42
C LYS A 220 -51.74 34.66 49.59
#